data_AF-A0A3N4K1V9-F1
#
_entry.id   AF-A0A3N4K1V9-F1
#
_cell.length_a   1.000
_cell.length_b   1.000
_cell.length_c   1.000
_cell.angle_alpha   90.00
_cell.angle_beta   90.00
_cell.angle_gamma   90.00
#
_symmetry.space_group_name_H-M   'P 1'
#
loop_
_entity.id
_entity.type
_entity.pdbx_description
1 polymer ?
#
loop_
_entity_poly.entity_id
_entity_poly.type
_entity_poly.pdbx_seq_one_letter_code
_entity_poly.pdbx_strand_id
1 'polypeptide(L)'
;LDVPKPELLQILGEHSTHGPGRQALPGVQPSRLYVSQEAFTSIMTQKILERDPLDEILRAFDLFANAVGGGIAQGSNIGIEDLRRVARELGETLEEEELRTVIDEFDM
;
A
#
# COMPACT_ATOMS: atom_id res chain seq x y z
N LEU A 1 -4.60 2.76 -3.00
CA LEU A 1 -4.38 3.29 -4.36
C LEU A 1 -5.63 2.98 -5.16
N ASP A 2 -6.42 3.98 -5.52
CA ASP A 2 -7.49 3.79 -6.50
C ASP A 2 -7.04 4.44 -7.82
N VAL A 3 -6.12 3.76 -8.51
CA VAL A 3 -5.66 4.23 -9.83
C VAL A 3 -6.71 3.78 -10.84
N PRO A 4 -7.33 4.70 -11.60
CA PRO A 4 -8.33 4.35 -12.59
C PRO A 4 -7.81 3.29 -13.57
N LYS A 5 -8.66 2.32 -13.89
CA LYS A 5 -8.38 1.29 -14.90
C LYS A 5 -7.76 1.83 -16.21
N PRO A 6 -8.21 2.95 -16.81
CA PRO A 6 -7.59 3.47 -18.03
C PRO A 6 -6.13 3.90 -17.82
N GLU A 7 -5.81 4.49 -16.66
CA GLU A 7 -4.47 4.94 -16.32
C GLU A 7 -3.54 3.75 -16.03
N LEU A 8 -4.04 2.73 -15.32
CA LEU A 8 -3.30 1.47 -15.13
C LEU A 8 -2.95 0.81 -16.45
N LEU A 9 -3.84 0.85 -17.44
CA LEU A 9 -3.57 0.28 -18.77
C LEU A 9 -2.52 1.10 -19.54
N GLN A 10 -2.48 2.42 -19.37
CA GLN A 10 -1.44 3.27 -19.96
C GLN A 10 -0.07 2.97 -19.34
N ILE A 11 0.00 2.97 -18.00
CA ILE A 11 1.21 2.64 -17.25
C ILE A 11 1.73 1.26 -17.63
N LEU A 12 0.82 0.28 -17.72
CA LEU A 12 1.17 -1.06 -18.16
C LEU A 12 1.62 -1.05 -19.62
N GLY A 13 0.95 -0.34 -20.52
CA GLY A 13 1.37 -0.27 -21.93
C GLY A 13 2.77 0.32 -22.12
N GLU A 14 3.11 1.36 -21.36
CA GLU A 14 4.40 2.06 -21.43
C GLU A 14 5.54 1.27 -20.78
N HIS A 15 5.27 0.55 -19.69
CA HIS A 15 6.27 -0.18 -18.91
C HIS A 15 6.15 -1.72 -19.01
N SER A 16 5.41 -2.22 -20.01
CA SER A 16 5.19 -3.65 -20.19
C SER A 16 6.45 -4.38 -20.58
N THR A 17 6.79 -5.38 -19.79
CA THR A 17 7.69 -6.45 -20.18
C THR A 17 6.87 -7.64 -20.67
N HIS A 18 7.23 -8.17 -21.84
CA HIS A 18 6.66 -9.44 -22.29
C HIS A 18 7.16 -10.52 -21.33
N GLY A 19 6.23 -11.26 -20.69
CA GLY A 19 6.58 -12.21 -19.64
C GLY A 19 7.68 -13.19 -20.08
N PRO A 20 8.58 -13.61 -19.18
CA PRO A 20 9.65 -14.52 -19.52
C PRO A 20 9.05 -15.89 -19.88
N GLY A 21 9.11 -16.25 -21.17
CA GLY A 21 9.03 -17.66 -21.59
C GLY A 21 7.68 -18.23 -22.02
N ARG A 22 6.81 -17.49 -22.73
CA ARG A 22 5.77 -18.15 -23.55
C ARG A 22 5.94 -17.81 -25.01
N GLN A 23 6.45 -18.77 -25.79
CA GLN A 23 6.21 -18.79 -27.23
C GLN A 23 4.71 -18.63 -27.44
N ALA A 24 4.30 -17.59 -28.17
CA ALA A 24 2.91 -17.34 -28.48
C ALA A 24 2.36 -18.54 -29.24
N LEU A 25 1.47 -19.30 -28.60
CA LEU A 25 0.67 -20.31 -29.28
C LEU A 25 -0.30 -19.58 -30.22
N PRO A 26 -0.40 -19.95 -31.50
CA PRO A 26 -1.32 -19.31 -32.42
C PRO A 26 -2.75 -19.48 -31.90
N GLY A 27 -3.41 -18.37 -31.55
CA GLY A 27 -4.78 -18.34 -31.05
C GLY A 27 -4.95 -18.05 -29.55
N VAL A 28 -3.87 -17.89 -28.78
CA VAL A 28 -3.96 -17.49 -27.35
C VAL A 28 -3.43 -16.07 -27.19
N GLN A 29 -4.33 -15.12 -26.93
CA GLN A 29 -3.99 -13.73 -26.60
C GLN A 29 -3.15 -13.70 -25.31
N PRO A 30 -1.92 -13.17 -25.30
CA PRO A 30 -1.20 -12.93 -24.06
C PRO A 30 -1.76 -11.66 -23.40
N SER A 31 -2.97 -11.73 -22.84
CA SER A 31 -3.67 -10.58 -22.26
C SER A 31 -3.13 -10.14 -20.89
N ARG A 32 -1.93 -10.57 -20.48
CA ARG A 32 -1.35 -10.24 -19.18
C ARG A 32 -0.10 -9.39 -19.38
N LEU A 33 -0.29 -8.08 -19.25
CA LEU A 33 0.78 -7.09 -19.22
C LEU A 33 1.48 -7.19 -17.85
N TYR A 34 2.82 -7.23 -17.86
CA TYR A 34 3.63 -7.30 -16.65
C TYR A 34 4.51 -6.06 -16.56
N VAL A 35 4.64 -5.49 -15.36
CA VAL A 35 5.59 -4.42 -15.06
C VAL A 35 6.81 -5.01 -14.38
N SER A 36 8.01 -4.56 -14.75
CA SER A 36 9.23 -4.95 -14.03
C SER A 36 9.22 -4.35 -12.62
N GLN A 37 9.96 -4.95 -11.68
CA GLN A 37 10.07 -4.41 -10.32
C GLN A 37 10.61 -2.97 -10.33
N GLU A 38 11.65 -2.70 -11.12
CA GLU A 38 12.25 -1.36 -11.23
C GLU A 38 11.24 -0.33 -11.72
N ALA A 39 10.50 -0.65 -12.79
CA ALA A 39 9.47 0.25 -13.31
C ALA A 39 8.35 0.45 -12.28
N PHE A 40 7.89 -0.62 -11.63
CA PHE A 40 6.88 -0.54 -10.57
C PHE A 40 7.33 0.39 -9.44
N THR A 41 8.55 0.21 -8.94
CA THR A 41 9.12 1.07 -7.89
C THR A 41 9.16 2.53 -8.33
N SER A 42 9.67 2.81 -9.53
CA SER A 42 9.74 4.18 -10.06
C SER A 42 8.36 4.85 -10.16
N ILE A 43 7.38 4.15 -10.74
CA ILE A 43 6.02 4.65 -10.89
C ILE A 43 5.37 4.90 -9.52
N MET A 44 5.49 3.93 -8.60
CA MET A 44 4.90 4.03 -7.28
C MET A 44 5.53 5.16 -6.46
N THR A 45 6.85 5.36 -6.54
CA THR A 45 7.52 6.48 -5.87
C THR A 45 6.99 7.82 -6.35
N GLN A 46 6.87 8.04 -7.66
CA GLN A 46 6.30 9.29 -8.19
C GLN A 46 4.86 9.49 -7.72
N LYS A 47 4.03 8.45 -7.83
CA LYS A 47 2.63 8.50 -7.39
C LYS A 47 2.46 8.76 -5.90
N ILE A 48 3.40 8.34 -5.07
CA ILE A 48 3.38 8.65 -3.63
C ILE A 48 3.74 10.13 -3.40
N LEU A 49 4.72 10.66 -4.13
CA LEU A 49 5.17 12.05 -4.01
C LEU A 49 4.13 13.07 -4.49
N GLU A 50 3.26 12.69 -5.43
CA GLU A 50 2.18 13.54 -5.94
C GLU A 50 1.00 13.69 -4.97
N ARG A 51 0.99 12.96 -3.86
CA ARG A 51 -0.12 12.95 -2.89
C ARG A 51 0.06 14.05 -1.87
N ASP A 52 -1.06 14.56 -1.36
CA ASP A 52 -1.04 15.51 -0.26
C ASP A 52 -0.57 14.80 1.03
N PRO A 53 0.49 15.31 1.69
CA PRO A 53 1.06 14.65 2.86
C PRO A 53 0.09 14.62 4.05
N LEU A 54 -0.78 15.63 4.20
CA LEU A 54 -1.74 15.68 5.30
C LEU A 54 -2.83 14.63 5.09
N ASP A 55 -3.34 14.48 3.87
CA ASP A 55 -4.31 13.44 3.53
C ASP A 55 -3.75 12.02 3.73
N GLU A 56 -2.45 11.80 3.48
CA GLU A 56 -1.80 10.53 3.79
C GLU A 56 -1.73 10.27 5.29
N ILE A 57 -1.32 11.28 6.08
CA ILE A 57 -1.24 11.16 7.54
C ILE A 57 -2.61 10.84 8.12
N LEU A 58 -3.68 11.52 7.67
CA LEU A 58 -5.04 11.27 8.14
C LEU A 58 -5.54 9.87 7.76
N ARG A 59 -5.24 9.41 6.54
CA ARG A 59 -5.59 8.05 6.11
C ARG A 59 -4.82 6.98 6.85
N ALA A 60 -3.53 7.19 7.11
CA ALA A 60 -2.74 6.30 7.92
C ALA A 60 -3.34 6.27 9.34
N PHE A 61 -3.59 7.42 9.96
CA PHE A 61 -4.16 7.49 11.29
C PHE A 61 -5.50 6.72 11.40
N ASP A 62 -6.40 6.88 10.42
CA ASP A 62 -7.65 6.12 10.37
C ASP A 62 -7.41 4.61 10.23
N LEU A 63 -6.46 4.18 9.40
CA LEU A 63 -6.11 2.76 9.27
C LEU A 63 -5.58 2.17 10.58
N PHE A 64 -4.77 2.93 11.30
CA PHE A 64 -4.25 2.51 12.59
C PHE A 64 -5.36 2.48 13.65
N ALA A 65 -6.18 3.52 13.78
CA ALA A 65 -7.25 3.59 14.79
C ALA A 65 -8.47 2.69 14.49
N ASN A 66 -8.80 2.46 13.21
CA ASN A 66 -9.97 1.70 12.78
C ASN A 66 -9.57 0.53 11.88
N ALA A 67 -9.70 -0.70 12.41
CA ALA A 67 -9.35 -1.95 11.72
C ALA A 67 -10.05 -2.17 10.36
N VAL A 68 -11.18 -1.52 10.09
CA VAL A 68 -12.02 -1.87 8.94
C VAL A 68 -12.71 -0.61 8.39
N GLY A 69 -12.18 -0.11 7.28
CA GLY A 69 -12.94 0.58 6.23
C GLY A 69 -13.68 1.87 6.60
N GLY A 70 -12.99 3.00 6.46
CA GLY A 70 -13.58 4.27 6.00
C GLY A 70 -14.66 4.90 6.88
N GLY A 71 -14.68 4.60 8.17
CA GLY A 71 -15.56 5.23 9.14
C GLY A 71 -14.82 6.34 9.90
N ILE A 72 -15.46 7.51 10.05
CA ILE A 72 -14.93 8.63 10.84
C ILE A 72 -14.52 8.13 12.23
N ALA A 73 -13.26 8.39 12.58
CA ALA A 73 -12.61 8.01 13.84
C ALA A 73 -13.54 8.16 15.06
N GLN A 74 -13.79 7.04 15.75
CA GLN A 74 -14.38 7.02 17.09
C GLN A 74 -13.25 7.12 18.13
N GLY A 75 -12.49 8.22 18.08
CA GLY A 75 -11.37 8.48 18.99
C GLY A 75 -10.23 9.26 18.34
N SER A 76 -9.57 10.11 19.12
CA SER A 76 -8.43 10.93 18.69
C SER A 76 -7.08 10.25 18.90
N ASN A 77 -7.05 9.00 19.36
CA ASN A 77 -5.84 8.33 19.85
C ASN A 77 -5.74 6.90 19.31
N ILE A 78 -4.51 6.46 19.03
CA ILE A 78 -4.19 5.08 18.64
C ILE A 78 -3.77 4.32 19.91
N GLY A 79 -4.42 3.20 20.22
CA GLY A 79 -4.09 2.39 21.39
C GLY A 79 -3.07 1.28 21.08
N ILE A 80 -2.55 0.65 22.14
CA ILE A 80 -1.63 -0.50 22.00
C ILE A 80 -2.28 -1.70 21.27
N GLU A 81 -3.59 -1.89 21.42
CA GLU A 81 -4.33 -2.95 20.73
C GLU A 81 -4.44 -2.70 19.23
N ASP A 82 -4.47 -1.43 18.82
CA ASP A 82 -4.47 -1.03 17.42
C ASP A 82 -3.12 -1.32 16.77
N LEU A 83 -2.02 -0.96 17.43
CA LEU A 83 -0.67 -1.28 16.95
C LEU A 83 -0.44 -2.80 16.88
N ARG A 84 -0.87 -3.55 17.91
CA ARG A 84 -0.76 -5.02 17.93
C ARG A 84 -1.52 -5.65 16.76
N ARG A 85 -2.69 -5.12 16.42
CA ARG A 85 -3.49 -5.58 15.28
C ARG A 85 -2.76 -5.31 13.96
N VAL A 86 -2.32 -4.08 13.74
CA VAL A 86 -1.65 -3.67 12.49
C VAL A 86 -0.35 -4.45 12.28
N ALA A 87 0.47 -4.61 13.31
CA ALA A 87 1.71 -5.40 13.24
C ALA A 87 1.43 -6.84 12.78
N ARG A 88 0.38 -7.47 13.34
CA ARG A 88 -0.04 -8.81 12.94
C ARG A 88 -0.55 -8.88 11.51
N GLU A 89 -1.28 -7.87 11.03
CA GLU A 89 -1.76 -7.79 9.63
C GLU A 89 -0.62 -7.60 8.63
N LEU A 90 0.42 -6.86 9.02
CA LEU A 90 1.65 -6.68 8.23
C LEU A 90 2.59 -7.89 8.32
N GLY A 91 2.33 -8.84 9.22
CA GLY A 91 3.20 -9.99 9.45
C GLY A 91 4.49 -9.64 10.20
N GLU A 92 4.53 -8.49 10.86
CA GLU A 92 5.64 -8.07 11.71
C GLU A 92 5.48 -8.64 13.11
N THR A 93 6.59 -9.12 13.69
CA THR A 93 6.64 -9.62 15.06
C THR A 93 7.28 -8.56 15.94
N LEU A 94 6.45 -7.66 16.49
CA LEU A 94 6.85 -6.68 17.49
C LEU A 94 6.50 -7.18 18.89
N GLU A 95 7.43 -7.04 19.82
CA GLU A 95 7.19 -7.38 21.24
C GLU A 95 6.35 -6.30 21.93
N GLU A 96 5.70 -6.65 23.04
CA GLU A 96 4.84 -5.70 23.77
C GLU A 96 5.62 -4.48 24.28
N GLU A 97 6.90 -4.66 24.61
CA GLU A 97 7.78 -3.55 25.00
C GLU A 97 8.03 -2.58 23.84
N GLU A 98 8.26 -3.08 22.63
CA GLU A 98 8.46 -2.26 21.43
C GLU A 98 7.20 -1.48 21.07
N LEU A 99 6.03 -2.11 21.15
CA LEU A 99 4.75 -1.45 20.91
C LEU A 99 4.47 -0.33 21.92
N ARG A 100 4.87 -0.52 23.19
CA ARG A 100 4.78 0.53 24.21
C ARG A 100 5.74 1.68 23.94
N THR A 101 6.97 1.38 23.52
CA THR A 101 7.93 2.41 23.13
C THR A 101 7.39 3.27 21.99
N VAL A 102 6.73 2.68 20.99
CA VAL A 102 6.08 3.46 19.93
C VAL A 102 5.05 4.43 20.49
N ILE A 103 4.14 4.00 21.37
CA ILE A 103 3.16 4.91 21.98
C ILE A 103 3.85 6.00 22.80
N ASP A 104 4.76 5.61 23.69
CA ASP A 104 5.46 6.53 24.59
C ASP A 104 6.31 7.57 23.84
N GLU A 105 6.86 7.24 22.68
CA GLU A 105 7.63 8.18 21.85
C GLU A 105 6.75 9.23 21.14
N PHE A 106 5.51 8.89 20.78
CA PHE A 106 4.64 9.74 19.97
C PHE A 106 3.54 10.48 20.76
N ASP A 107 3.19 10.04 21.97
CA ASP A 107 2.19 10.67 22.85
C ASP A 107 2.78 11.68 23.87
N MET A 108 4.07 12.06 23.75
CA MET A 108 4.72 13.09 24.59
C MET A 108 4.24 14.53 24.35
#